data_AF-A0A8C3D865-F1
#
_entry.id   AF-A0A8C3D865-F1
#
_cell.length_a   1.000
_cell.length_b   1.000
_cell.length_c   1.000
_cell.angle_alpha   90.00
_cell.angle_beta   90.00
_cell.angle_gamma   90.00
#
_symmetry.space_group_name_H-M   'P 1'
#
loop_
_entity.id
_entity.type
_entity.pdbx_description
1 polymer ?
#
loop_
_entity_poly.entity_id
_entity_poly.type
_entity_poly.pdbx_seq_one_letter_code
_entity_poly.pdbx_strand_id
1 'polypeptide(L)'
;PGLHGSALCHCPGLHGSALCRCPGLHGLALCRCPGLHGLALCHCPGLHGLALCYCPGLHGLALCRCPGLHGLALCRCPGLHGLALCRCPGLHGLALYSGLD
;
A
#
# COMPACT_ATOMS: atom_id res chain seq x y z
N PRO A 1 -0.51 -19.78 10.01
CA PRO A 1 -0.70 -19.54 8.56
C PRO A 1 -0.30 -18.10 8.18
N GLY A 2 0.94 -17.93 7.69
CA GLY A 2 1.44 -16.64 7.22
C GLY A 2 1.07 -16.41 5.75
N LEU A 3 0.44 -15.27 5.44
CA LEU A 3 0.21 -14.82 4.07
C LEU A 3 1.54 -14.37 3.46
N HIS A 4 2.26 -15.29 2.81
CA HIS A 4 3.63 -15.06 2.30
C HIS A 4 3.75 -13.86 1.35
N GLY A 5 2.64 -13.39 0.78
CA GLY A 5 2.50 -12.11 0.09
C GLY A 5 1.13 -12.05 -0.60
N SER A 6 0.50 -10.88 -0.65
CA SER A 6 -0.73 -10.68 -1.42
C SER A 6 -0.46 -9.76 -2.60
N ALA A 7 -0.60 -10.32 -3.80
CA ALA A 7 -0.57 -9.57 -5.06
C ALA A 7 -1.98 -9.57 -5.65
N LEU A 8 -2.60 -8.39 -5.76
CA LEU A 8 -3.87 -8.23 -6.47
C LEU A 8 -3.61 -7.43 -7.74
N CYS A 9 -3.93 -8.04 -8.87
CA CYS A 9 -3.79 -7.43 -10.19
C CYS A 9 -5.17 -7.29 -10.83
N HIS A 10 -5.40 -6.14 -11.46
CA HIS A 10 -6.61 -5.89 -12.25
C HIS A 10 -7.91 -5.94 -11.42
N CYS A 11 -8.01 -5.05 -10.44
CA CYS A 11 -9.18 -4.94 -9.57
C CYS A 11 -9.93 -3.63 -9.84
N PRO A 12 -10.74 -3.54 -10.91
CA PRO A 12 -11.46 -2.31 -11.24
C PRO A 12 -12.54 -1.95 -10.20
N GLY A 13 -13.11 -2.94 -9.51
CA GLY A 13 -14.18 -2.73 -8.52
C GLY A 13 -13.71 -2.59 -7.07
N LEU A 14 -12.41 -2.63 -6.79
CA LEU A 14 -11.89 -2.50 -5.43
C LEU A 14 -11.98 -1.03 -5.01
N HIS A 15 -13.05 -0.64 -4.30
CA HIS A 15 -13.29 0.77 -3.94
C HIS A 15 -12.42 1.26 -2.78
N GLY A 16 -12.16 0.39 -1.81
CA GLY A 16 -11.28 0.63 -0.68
C GLY A 16 -10.84 -0.68 -0.07
N SER A 17 -9.60 -0.74 0.39
CA SER A 17 -9.04 -1.94 1.03
C SER A 17 -8.51 -1.60 2.42
N ALA A 18 -9.07 -2.25 3.43
CA ALA A 18 -8.56 -2.19 4.80
C ALA A 18 -8.06 -3.58 5.19
N LEU A 19 -6.76 -3.71 5.48
CA LEU A 19 -6.20 -4.91 6.10
C LEU A 19 -5.76 -4.58 7.52
N CYS A 20 -6.31 -5.35 8.45
CA CYS A 20 -6.06 -5.19 9.88
C CYS A 20 -5.52 -6.50 10.45
N ARG A 21 -4.52 -6.40 11.32
CA ARG A 21 -3.95 -7.54 12.06
C ARG A 21 -3.46 -8.64 11.12
N CYS A 22 -2.57 -8.29 10.20
CA CYS A 22 -1.95 -9.24 9.27
C CYS A 22 -0.48 -9.48 9.67
N PRO A 23 -0.20 -10.24 10.75
CA PRO A 23 1.17 -10.47 11.21
C PRO A 23 2.01 -11.28 10.23
N GLY A 24 1.37 -12.10 9.41
CA GLY A 24 2.05 -12.93 8.42
C GLY A 24 2.18 -12.30 7.04
N LEU A 25 1.62 -11.11 6.79
CA LEU A 25 1.69 -10.45 5.49
C LEU A 25 3.08 -9.84 5.29
N HIS A 26 3.89 -10.41 4.40
CA HIS A 26 5.27 -9.94 4.16
C HIS A 26 5.37 -8.86 3.08
N GLY A 27 4.51 -8.91 2.07
CA GLY A 27 4.49 -7.94 0.98
C GLY A 27 3.08 -7.77 0.42
N LEU A 28 2.75 -6.55 0.02
CA LEU A 28 1.50 -6.21 -0.62
C LEU A 28 1.75 -5.46 -1.93
N ALA A 29 1.25 -6.00 -3.03
CA ALA A 29 1.33 -5.39 -4.34
C ALA A 29 -0.08 -5.22 -4.93
N LEU A 30 -0.49 -3.98 -5.24
CA LEU A 30 -1.71 -3.71 -6.00
C LEU A 30 -1.37 -3.08 -7.33
N CYS A 31 -1.83 -3.70 -8.41
CA CYS A 31 -1.56 -3.26 -9.77
C CYS A 31 -2.85 -3.09 -10.55
N ARG A 32 -2.99 -1.95 -11.27
CA ARG A 32 -4.15 -1.64 -12.11
C ARG A 32 -5.46 -1.68 -11.32
N CYS A 33 -5.54 -0.86 -10.27
CA CYS A 33 -6.73 -0.71 -9.44
C CYS A 33 -7.31 0.70 -9.63
N PRO A 34 -7.98 0.98 -10.77
CA PRO A 34 -8.49 2.32 -11.07
C PRO A 34 -9.58 2.76 -10.10
N GLY A 35 -10.37 1.82 -9.56
CA GLY A 35 -11.41 2.10 -8.58
C GLY A 35 -10.93 2.20 -7.13
N LEU A 36 -9.63 1.98 -6.84
CA LEU A 36 -9.13 2.04 -5.46
C LEU A 36 -9.02 3.48 -5.00
N HIS A 37 -9.91 3.91 -4.12
CA HIS A 37 -9.93 5.27 -3.58
C HIS A 37 -9.11 5.43 -2.30
N GLY A 38 -8.99 4.36 -1.51
CA GLY A 38 -8.29 4.39 -0.23
C GLY A 38 -7.70 3.05 0.16
N LEU A 39 -6.51 3.08 0.75
CA LEU A 39 -5.83 1.91 1.31
C LEU A 39 -5.40 2.15 2.75
N ALA A 40 -5.83 1.28 3.66
CA ALA A 40 -5.46 1.33 5.06
C ALA A 40 -4.85 -0.01 5.51
N LEU A 41 -3.62 0.02 6.02
CA LEU A 41 -2.99 -1.14 6.66
C LEU A 41 -2.72 -0.85 8.12
N CYS A 42 -3.26 -1.69 8.99
CA CYS A 42 -3.15 -1.54 10.44
C CYS A 42 -2.61 -2.82 11.08
N HIS A 43 -1.61 -2.69 11.95
CA HIS A 43 -1.01 -3.82 12.69
C HIS A 43 -0.51 -4.93 11.76
N CYS A 44 0.35 -4.56 10.82
CA CYS A 44 1.04 -5.48 9.92
C CYS A 44 2.54 -5.50 10.25
N PRO A 45 2.96 -6.12 11.37
CA PRO A 45 4.36 -6.08 11.83
C PRO A 45 5.33 -6.81 10.89
N GLY A 46 4.88 -7.83 10.15
CA GLY A 46 5.69 -8.55 9.18
C GLY A 46 5.74 -7.93 7.79
N LEU A 47 4.99 -6.84 7.53
CA LEU A 47 4.95 -6.23 6.20
C LEU A 47 6.27 -5.52 5.93
N HIS A 48 7.05 -6.01 4.97
CA HIS A 48 8.34 -5.45 4.57
C HIS A 48 8.25 -4.51 3.37
N GLY A 49 7.31 -4.76 2.46
CA GLY A 49 7.18 -3.98 1.23
C GLY A 49 5.73 -3.71 0.84
N LEU A 50 5.47 -2.49 0.38
CA LEU A 50 4.21 -2.09 -0.23
C LEU A 50 4.45 -1.45 -1.58
N ALA A 51 3.79 -1.95 -2.61
CA ALA A 51 3.85 -1.41 -3.97
C ALA A 51 2.43 -1.17 -4.51
N LEU A 52 2.13 0.07 -4.90
CA LEU A 52 0.92 0.40 -5.66
C LEU A 52 1.32 0.93 -7.03
N CYS A 53 0.72 0.36 -8.08
CA CYS A 53 1.05 0.69 -9.45
C CYS A 53 -0.22 0.85 -10.28
N TYR A 54 -0.36 1.97 -11.00
CA TYR A 54 -1.55 2.30 -11.79
C TYR A 54 -2.83 2.30 -10.94
N CYS A 55 -2.85 3.09 -9.87
CA CYS A 55 -4.04 3.34 -9.06
C CYS A 55 -4.44 4.82 -9.18
N PRO A 56 -4.97 5.27 -10.34
CA PRO A 56 -5.28 6.67 -10.58
C PRO A 56 -6.34 7.27 -9.64
N GLY A 57 -7.29 6.45 -9.18
CA GLY A 57 -8.32 6.89 -8.23
C GLY A 57 -7.89 6.92 -6.77
N LEU A 58 -6.65 6.55 -6.43
CA LEU A 58 -6.19 6.43 -5.05
C LEU A 58 -5.99 7.81 -4.43
N HIS A 59 -6.89 8.23 -3.55
CA HIS A 59 -6.83 9.52 -2.87
C HIS A 59 -6.08 9.46 -1.54
N GLY A 60 -6.14 8.33 -0.83
CA GLY A 60 -5.59 8.20 0.51
C GLY A 60 -4.88 6.88 0.78
N LEU A 61 -3.71 6.95 1.42
CA LEU A 61 -2.97 5.81 1.94
C LEU A 61 -2.64 6.02 3.41
N ALA A 62 -3.00 5.06 4.26
CA ALA A 62 -2.71 5.09 5.69
C ALA A 62 -2.03 3.79 6.14
N LEU A 63 -0.88 3.92 6.79
CA LEU A 63 -0.15 2.81 7.39
C LEU A 63 0.05 3.06 8.87
N CYS A 64 -0.44 2.13 9.69
CA CYS A 64 -0.42 2.23 11.14
C CYS A 64 0.16 0.97 11.76
N ARG A 65 1.19 1.11 12.60
CA ARG A 65 1.83 -0.01 13.32
C ARG A 65 2.35 -1.08 12.35
N CYS A 66 3.14 -0.65 11.37
CA CYS A 66 3.88 -1.52 10.46
C CYS A 66 5.39 -1.37 10.70
N PRO A 67 5.91 -1.81 11.87
CA PRO A 67 7.32 -1.61 12.23
C PRO A 67 8.32 -2.28 11.29
N GLY A 68 7.95 -3.39 10.64
CA GLY A 68 8.81 -4.10 9.69
C GLY A 68 8.80 -3.52 8.27
N LEU A 69 8.03 -2.46 8.00
CA LEU A 69 7.91 -1.89 6.66
C LEU A 69 9.19 -1.17 6.28
N HIS A 70 9.90 -1.69 5.29
CA HIS A 70 11.17 -1.16 4.82
C HIS A 70 11.01 -0.29 3.58
N GLY A 71 10.11 -0.70 2.67
CA GLY A 71 9.90 -0.03 1.38
C GLY A 71 8.44 0.26 1.08
N LEU A 72 8.19 1.47 0.58
CA LEU A 72 6.92 1.90 0.02
C LEU A 72 7.14 2.52 -1.36
N ALA A 73 6.50 1.97 -2.39
CA ALA A 73 6.56 2.46 -3.75
C ALA A 73 5.15 2.75 -4.30
N LEU A 74 4.93 3.98 -4.76
CA LEU A 74 3.71 4.40 -5.44
C LEU A 74 4.06 4.86 -6.85
N CYS A 75 3.56 4.16 -7.86
CA CYS A 75 3.83 4.42 -9.26
C CYS A 75 2.52 4.69 -10.01
N ARG A 76 2.43 5.83 -10.69
CA ARG A 76 1.24 6.25 -11.46
C ARG A 76 -0.02 6.25 -10.59
N CYS A 77 0.07 6.92 -9.45
CA CYS A 77 -1.03 7.22 -8.53
C CYS A 77 -1.28 8.74 -8.47
N PRO A 78 -1.65 9.39 -9.60
CA PRO A 78 -1.78 10.85 -9.67
C PRO A 78 -2.85 11.43 -8.74
N GLY A 79 -3.87 10.65 -8.36
CA GLY A 79 -4.91 11.09 -7.43
C GLY A 79 -4.51 11.12 -5.95
N LEU A 80 -3.29 10.71 -5.59
CA LEU A 80 -2.91 10.59 -4.18
C LEU A 80 -2.73 11.98 -3.54
N HIS A 81 -3.64 12.31 -2.62
CA HIS A 81 -3.63 13.56 -1.88
C HIS A 81 -3.23 13.37 -0.40
N GLY A 82 -3.38 12.16 0.13
CA GLY A 82 -3.07 11.85 1.53
C GLY A 82 -2.20 10.62 1.68
N LEU A 83 -1.04 10.78 2.34
CA LEU A 83 -0.21 9.68 2.80
C LEU A 83 0.09 9.86 4.29
N ALA A 84 -0.37 8.91 5.11
CA ALA A 84 -0.20 8.93 6.56
C ALA A 84 0.58 7.70 7.03
N LEU A 85 1.68 7.93 7.75
CA LEU A 85 2.53 6.88 8.32
C LEU A 85 2.62 7.05 9.83
N CYS A 86 2.09 6.10 10.57
CA CYS A 86 2.06 6.11 12.03
C CYS A 86 2.74 4.85 12.56
N ARG A 87 3.79 5.00 13.37
CA ARG A 87 4.53 3.88 13.97
C ARG A 87 5.03 2.87 12.91
N CYS A 88 5.70 3.40 11.89
CA CYS A 88 6.42 2.64 10.86
C CYS A 88 7.93 2.96 10.92
N PRO A 89 8.62 2.72 12.06
CA PRO A 89 10.02 3.12 12.25
C PRO A 89 11.02 2.45 11.30
N GLY A 90 10.68 1.30 10.71
CA GLY A 90 11.56 0.60 9.77
C GLY A 90 11.62 1.23 8.36
N LEU A 91 10.76 2.20 8.05
CA LEU A 91 10.62 2.72 6.69
C LEU A 91 11.83 3.58 6.33
N HIS A 92 12.59 3.12 5.33
CA HIS A 92 13.76 3.83 4.81
C HIS A 92 13.73 4.02 3.29
N GLY A 93 12.87 3.29 2.57
CA GLY A 93 12.62 3.49 1.14
C GLY A 93 11.22 4.03 0.88
N LEU A 94 11.09 5.29 0.46
CA LEU A 94 9.84 5.88 -0.04
C LEU A 94 10.06 6.37 -1.46
N ALA A 95 9.38 5.74 -2.43
CA ALA A 95 9.43 6.11 -3.84
C ALA A 95 8.04 6.55 -4.31
N LEU A 96 7.94 7.78 -4.81
CA LEU A 96 6.72 8.34 -5.38
C LEU A 96 6.99 8.72 -6.84
N TYR A 97 6.43 7.96 -7.77
CA TYR A 97 6.55 8.20 -9.20
C TYR A 97 5.18 8.58 -9.75
N SER A 98 4.94 9.88 -9.93
CA SER A 98 3.63 10.40 -10.38
C SER A 98 3.38 10.22 -11.88
N GLY A 99 4.39 9.87 -12.68
CA GLY A 99 4.22 9.66 -14.13
C GLY A 99 3.82 10.92 -14.88
N LEU A 100 4.33 12.08 -14.44
CA LEU A 100 4.17 13.39 -15.09
C LEU A 100 5.17 13.63 -16.24
N ASP A 101 5.67 12.56 -16.87
CA ASP A 101 6.34 12.62 -18.18
C ASP A 101 5.33 12.28 -19.28
#